data_AF-M7AQL4-F1
#
_entry.id   AF-M7AQL4-F1
#
_cell.length_a   1.000
_cell.length_b   1.000
_cell.length_c   1.000
_cell.angle_alpha   90.00
_cell.angle_beta   90.00
_cell.angle_gamma   90.00
#
_symmetry.space_group_name_H-M   'P 1'
#
loop_
_entity.id
_entity.type
_entity.pdbx_description
1 polymer ?
#
loop_
_entity_poly.entity_id
_entity_poly.type
_entity_poly.pdbx_seq_one_letter_code
_entity_poly.pdbx_strand_id
1 'polypeptide(L)'
;MERIRSLTDLPELEAAYSRLPNLQLIEGDARQLAGMITFTCNLAENVSSKVRQLDLAKNRLYQAIQRADDILDLKFCMDGVQTALRNEDYEQAAAHIHRYLSLDKSVIELSRQGQEARSFFPKRQQNKTDSFQFHGCPQGDE
;
A
#
# COMPACT_ATOMS: atom_id res chain seq x y z
N MET A 1 16.48 70.69 -33.57
CA MET A 1 15.62 70.55 -32.39
C MET A 1 14.91 69.18 -32.44
N GLU A 2 15.65 68.07 -32.34
CA GLU A 2 15.08 66.70 -32.23
C GLU A 2 16.01 65.83 -31.37
N ARG A 3 16.21 66.21 -30.10
CA ARG A 3 17.08 65.46 -29.17
C ARG A 3 16.37 64.99 -27.89
N ILE A 4 15.02 65.00 -27.86
CA ILE A 4 14.23 64.64 -26.67
C ILE A 4 13.17 63.59 -27.03
N ARG A 5 13.53 62.57 -27.82
CA ARG A 5 12.71 61.35 -27.99
C ARG A 5 13.37 60.14 -27.31
N SER A 6 14.11 60.34 -26.22
CA SER A 6 14.85 59.27 -25.54
C SER A 6 14.66 59.27 -24.01
N LEU A 7 13.53 59.76 -23.51
CA LEU A 7 13.26 59.84 -22.07
C LEU A 7 11.90 59.24 -21.67
N THR A 8 11.29 58.43 -22.54
CA THR A 8 9.94 57.91 -22.29
C THR A 8 9.85 56.66 -21.41
N ASP A 9 10.96 56.05 -20.97
CA ASP A 9 10.85 54.74 -20.28
C ASP A 9 11.38 54.75 -18.83
N LEU A 10 11.67 55.92 -18.25
CA LEU A 10 12.16 56.05 -16.86
C LEU A 10 11.18 55.58 -15.76
N PRO A 11 9.88 55.94 -15.79
CA PRO A 11 8.96 55.54 -14.72
C PRO A 11 8.54 54.06 -14.79
N GLU A 12 8.48 53.48 -16.00
CA GLU A 12 8.20 52.04 -16.17
C GLU A 12 9.39 51.18 -15.76
N LEU A 13 10.63 51.63 -16.03
CA LEU A 13 11.84 50.96 -15.58
C LEU A 13 11.96 50.97 -14.06
N GLU A 14 11.66 52.09 -13.40
CA GLU A 14 11.71 52.22 -11.93
C GLU A 14 10.63 51.36 -11.26
N ALA A 15 9.42 51.32 -11.82
CA ALA A 15 8.34 50.45 -11.35
C ALA A 15 8.66 48.95 -11.55
N ALA A 16 9.33 48.59 -12.65
CA ALA A 16 9.80 47.23 -12.87
C ALA A 16 10.92 46.86 -11.88
N TYR A 17 11.90 47.75 -11.67
CA TYR A 17 13.00 47.54 -10.72
C TYR A 17 12.52 47.41 -9.28
N SER A 18 11.50 48.18 -8.89
CA SER A 18 10.84 48.08 -7.58
C SER A 18 10.19 46.70 -7.33
N ARG A 19 9.79 45.99 -8.40
CA ARG A 19 9.14 44.67 -8.31
C ARG A 19 10.12 43.51 -8.35
N LEU A 20 11.35 43.71 -8.84
CA LEU A 20 12.39 42.67 -8.91
C LEU A 20 12.70 42.00 -7.55
N PRO A 21 12.82 42.74 -6.42
CA PRO A 21 13.06 42.11 -5.12
C PRO A 21 11.89 41.22 -4.66
N ASN A 22 10.66 41.62 -4.96
CA ASN A 22 9.48 40.83 -4.63
C ASN A 22 9.43 39.54 -5.47
N LEU A 23 9.87 39.60 -6.73
CA LEU A 23 9.94 38.42 -7.60
C LEU A 23 10.99 37.42 -7.11
N GLN A 24 12.17 37.91 -6.68
CA GLN A 24 13.21 37.07 -6.08
C GLN A 24 12.78 36.45 -4.75
N LEU A 25 12.03 37.20 -3.93
CA LEU A 25 11.45 36.67 -2.69
C LEU A 25 10.44 35.56 -2.99
N ILE A 26 9.53 35.78 -3.94
CA ILE A 26 8.55 34.78 -4.38
C ILE A 26 9.25 33.55 -4.97
N GLU A 27 10.31 33.72 -5.74
CA GLU A 27 11.12 32.62 -6.26
C GLU A 27 11.76 31.80 -5.13
N GLY A 28 12.32 32.48 -4.13
CA GLY A 28 12.87 31.84 -2.93
C GLY A 28 11.81 31.05 -2.16
N ASP A 29 10.65 31.66 -1.90
CA ASP A 29 9.52 31.03 -1.22
C ASP A 29 8.97 29.85 -2.03
N ALA A 30 8.85 29.98 -3.35
CA ALA A 30 8.42 28.91 -4.24
C ALA A 30 9.40 27.74 -4.24
N ARG A 31 10.71 28.02 -4.25
CA ARG A 31 11.76 27.00 -4.17
C ARG A 31 11.77 26.29 -2.81
N GLN A 32 11.59 27.04 -1.72
CA GLN A 32 11.46 26.47 -0.38
C GLN A 32 10.21 25.58 -0.30
N LEU A 33 9.08 26.05 -0.82
CA LEU A 33 7.83 25.30 -0.87
C LEU A 33 7.97 24.02 -1.70
N ALA A 34 8.61 24.07 -2.87
CA ALA A 34 8.89 22.89 -3.68
C ALA A 34 9.76 21.87 -2.91
N GLY A 35 10.74 22.36 -2.15
CA GLY A 35 11.54 21.52 -1.26
C GLY A 35 10.70 20.87 -0.14
N MET A 36 9.82 21.63 0.50
CA MET A 36 8.90 21.11 1.52
C MET A 36 7.93 20.07 0.94
N ILE A 37 7.34 20.33 -0.22
CA ILE A 37 6.46 19.37 -0.91
C ILE A 37 7.21 18.08 -1.21
N THR A 38 8.42 18.17 -1.76
CA THR A 38 9.26 17.00 -2.05
C THR A 38 9.57 16.20 -0.78
N PHE A 39 9.93 16.89 0.31
CA PHE A 39 10.16 16.26 1.61
C PHE A 39 8.90 15.56 2.14
N THR A 40 7.75 16.22 2.10
CA THR A 40 6.47 15.65 2.52
C THR A 40 6.07 14.45 1.66
N CYS A 41 6.25 14.51 0.34
CA CYS A 41 6.01 13.38 -0.57
C CYS A 41 6.91 12.20 -0.22
N ASN A 42 8.21 12.43 -0.02
CA ASN A 42 9.13 11.38 0.39
C ASN A 42 8.74 10.76 1.73
N LEU A 43 8.36 11.58 2.72
CA LEU A 43 7.91 11.07 4.01
C LEU A 43 6.64 10.23 3.86
N ALA A 44 5.65 10.70 3.08
CA ALA A 44 4.41 9.98 2.82
C ALA A 44 4.67 8.63 2.12
N GLU A 45 5.59 8.57 1.16
CA GLU A 45 5.98 7.34 0.48
C GLU A 45 6.68 6.36 1.45
N ASN A 46 7.57 6.89 2.31
CA ASN A 46 8.24 6.09 3.34
C ASN A 46 7.25 5.51 4.36
N VAL A 47 6.25 6.28 4.78
CA VAL A 47 5.20 5.79 5.69
C VAL A 47 4.31 4.77 4.97
N SER A 48 3.85 5.07 3.75
CA SER A 48 3.00 4.19 2.95
C SER A 48 3.64 2.83 2.69
N SER A 49 4.92 2.81 2.32
CA SER A 49 5.66 1.58 2.09
C SER A 49 5.79 0.72 3.36
N LYS A 50 6.06 1.33 4.52
CA LYS A 50 6.09 0.63 5.80
C LYS A 50 4.73 0.08 6.20
N VAL A 51 3.66 0.86 6.03
CA VAL A 51 2.28 0.40 6.28
C VAL A 51 1.93 -0.79 5.38
N ARG A 52 2.33 -0.76 4.11
CA ARG A 52 2.13 -1.90 3.18
C ARG A 52 2.89 -3.14 3.62
N GLN A 53 4.13 -3.00 4.10
CA GLN A 53 4.90 -4.13 4.63
C GLN A 53 4.25 -4.71 5.90
N LEU A 54 3.78 -3.83 6.79
CA LEU A 54 3.04 -4.24 7.99
C LEU A 54 1.75 -4.99 7.63
N ASP A 55 0.99 -4.48 6.66
CA ASP A 55 -0.24 -5.12 6.21
C ASP A 55 0.02 -6.52 5.62
N LEU A 56 1.11 -6.69 4.86
CA LEU A 56 1.54 -8.00 4.38
C LEU A 56 1.90 -8.96 5.52
N ALA A 57 2.64 -8.48 6.52
CA ALA A 57 2.99 -9.29 7.69
C ALA A 57 1.75 -9.68 8.50
N LYS A 58 0.83 -8.72 8.70
CA LYS A 58 -0.47 -8.92 9.37
C LYS A 58 -1.31 -9.97 8.64
N ASN A 59 -1.43 -9.87 7.32
CA ASN A 59 -2.16 -10.87 6.52
C ASN A 59 -1.56 -12.27 6.64
N ARG A 60 -0.23 -12.40 6.61
CA ARG A 60 0.45 -13.69 6.81
C ARG A 60 0.20 -14.26 8.21
N LEU A 61 0.22 -13.41 9.23
CA LEU A 61 -0.09 -13.81 10.61
C LEU A 61 -1.53 -14.33 10.71
N TYR A 62 -2.51 -13.63 10.16
CA TYR A 62 -3.90 -14.12 10.15
C TYR A 62 -4.06 -15.44 9.41
N GLN A 63 -3.35 -15.65 8.30
CA GLN A 63 -3.34 -16.94 7.62
C GLN A 63 -2.76 -18.05 8.50
N ALA A 64 -1.70 -17.76 9.26
CA ALA A 64 -1.12 -18.73 10.18
C ALA A 64 -2.05 -19.03 11.37
N ILE A 65 -2.73 -18.02 11.92
CA ILE A 65 -3.73 -18.20 12.98
C ILE A 65 -4.89 -19.06 12.47
N GLN A 66 -5.47 -18.71 11.31
CA GLN A 66 -6.55 -19.50 10.73
C GLN A 66 -6.13 -20.97 10.53
N ARG A 67 -4.92 -21.20 9.99
CA ARG A 67 -4.39 -22.57 9.85
C ARG A 67 -4.25 -23.29 11.19
N ALA A 68 -3.84 -22.59 12.25
CA ALA A 68 -3.74 -23.17 13.58
C ALA A 68 -5.12 -23.54 14.12
N ASP A 69 -6.11 -22.66 13.97
CA ASP A 69 -7.49 -22.90 14.37
C ASP A 69 -8.07 -24.10 13.59
N ASP A 70 -7.85 -24.17 12.27
CA ASP A 70 -8.31 -25.27 11.43
C ASP A 70 -7.70 -26.63 11.87
N ILE A 71 -6.42 -26.64 12.28
CA ILE A 71 -5.75 -27.83 12.82
C ILE A 71 -6.30 -28.22 14.20
N LEU A 72 -6.63 -27.23 15.04
CA LEU A 72 -7.22 -27.48 16.34
C LEU A 72 -8.63 -28.08 16.20
N ASP A 73 -9.44 -27.56 15.28
CA ASP A 73 -10.76 -28.10 14.97
C ASP A 73 -10.68 -29.53 14.44
N LEU A 74 -9.69 -29.81 13.58
CA LEU A 74 -9.42 -31.16 13.10
C LEU A 74 -9.10 -32.13 14.25
N LYS A 75 -8.20 -31.73 15.15
CA LYS A 75 -7.85 -32.52 16.33
C LYS A 75 -9.06 -32.75 17.22
N PHE A 76 -9.86 -31.73 17.47
CA PHE A 76 -11.06 -31.83 18.29
C PHE A 76 -12.08 -32.81 17.68
N CYS A 77 -12.25 -32.81 16.35
CA CYS A 77 -13.09 -33.81 15.69
C CYS A 77 -12.53 -35.23 15.86
N MET A 78 -11.21 -35.42 15.71
CA MET A 78 -10.57 -36.72 15.87
C MET A 78 -10.69 -37.27 17.31
N ASP A 79 -10.36 -36.44 18.30
CA ASP A 79 -10.42 -36.80 19.72
C ASP A 79 -11.87 -37.06 20.16
N GLY A 80 -12.82 -36.27 19.64
CA GLY A 80 -14.25 -36.44 19.85
C GLY A 80 -14.76 -37.77 19.32
N VAL A 81 -14.38 -38.15 18.09
CA VAL A 81 -14.72 -39.47 17.52
C VAL A 81 -14.12 -40.59 18.36
N GLN A 82 -12.84 -40.50 18.74
CA GLN A 82 -12.19 -41.55 19.53
C GLN A 82 -12.84 -41.75 20.90
N THR A 83 -13.29 -40.66 21.53
CA THR A 83 -13.98 -40.70 22.83
C THR A 83 -15.39 -41.24 22.68
N ALA A 84 -16.15 -40.78 21.68
CA ALA A 84 -17.51 -41.23 21.41
C ALA A 84 -17.56 -42.73 21.08
N LEU A 85 -16.61 -43.23 20.27
CA LEU A 85 -16.48 -44.66 19.98
C LEU A 85 -16.16 -45.49 21.24
N ARG A 86 -15.35 -44.97 22.16
CA ARG A 86 -15.04 -45.66 23.43
C ARG A 86 -16.25 -45.75 24.35
N ASN A 87 -17.13 -44.76 24.30
CA ASN A 87 -18.34 -44.68 25.09
C ASN A 87 -19.55 -45.34 24.40
N GLU A 88 -19.35 -45.96 23.24
CA GLU A 88 -20.39 -46.57 22.39
C GLU A 88 -21.49 -45.57 21.93
N ASP A 89 -21.19 -44.27 21.96
CA ASP A 89 -22.08 -43.20 21.52
C ASP A 89 -21.84 -42.90 20.04
N TYR A 90 -22.47 -43.70 19.18
CA TYR A 90 -22.31 -43.60 17.74
C TYR A 90 -22.97 -42.36 17.14
N GLU A 91 -23.95 -41.77 17.82
CA GLU A 91 -24.62 -40.54 17.38
C GLU A 91 -23.64 -39.36 17.47
N GLN A 92 -22.95 -39.23 18.61
CA GLN A 92 -21.91 -38.22 18.78
C GLN A 92 -20.71 -38.46 17.87
N ALA A 93 -20.32 -39.72 17.65
CA ALA A 93 -19.26 -40.05 16.69
C ALA A 93 -19.64 -39.59 15.27
N ALA A 94 -20.87 -39.87 14.82
CA ALA A 94 -21.37 -39.42 13.53
C ALA A 94 -21.41 -37.88 13.41
N ALA A 95 -21.78 -37.18 14.50
CA ALA A 95 -21.76 -35.71 14.53
C ALA A 95 -20.35 -35.13 14.38
N HIS A 96 -19.34 -35.72 15.05
CA HIS A 96 -17.95 -35.30 14.89
C HIS A 96 -17.39 -35.61 13.49
N ILE A 97 -17.75 -36.76 12.89
CA ILE A 97 -17.38 -37.10 11.52
C ILE A 97 -18.04 -36.15 10.51
N HIS A 98 -19.32 -35.84 10.69
CA HIS A 98 -20.03 -34.90 9.83
C HIS A 98 -19.41 -33.50 9.88
N ARG A 99 -19.03 -33.03 11.08
CA ARG A 99 -18.30 -31.78 11.25
C ARG A 99 -16.94 -31.81 10.54
N TYR A 100 -16.19 -32.91 10.68
CA TYR A 100 -14.91 -33.09 9.96
C TYR A 100 -15.08 -33.03 8.43
N LEU A 101 -16.09 -33.71 7.89
CA LEU A 101 -16.37 -33.72 6.44
C LEU A 101 -16.89 -32.37 5.92
N SER A 102 -17.38 -31.52 6.83
CA SER A 102 -17.85 -30.16 6.53
C SER A 102 -16.74 -29.11 6.69
N LEU A 103 -15.58 -29.47 7.27
CA LEU A 103 -14.39 -28.61 7.25
C LEU A 103 -13.92 -28.44 5.79
N ASP A 104 -13.53 -27.22 5.43
CA ASP A 104 -13.18 -26.87 4.07
C ASP A 104 -12.03 -27.77 3.54
N LYS A 105 -12.18 -28.28 2.30
CA LYS A 105 -11.22 -29.19 1.64
C LYS A 105 -9.80 -28.63 1.61
N SER A 106 -9.65 -27.31 1.64
CA SER A 106 -8.35 -26.64 1.70
C SER A 106 -7.53 -27.01 2.95
N VAL A 107 -8.14 -27.30 4.09
CA VAL A 107 -7.44 -27.68 5.34
C VAL A 107 -6.86 -29.10 5.24
N ILE A 108 -7.60 -30.00 4.60
CA ILE A 108 -7.23 -31.42 4.44
C ILE A 108 -6.14 -31.57 3.37
N GLU A 109 -6.21 -30.83 2.25
CA GLU A 109 -5.15 -30.86 1.23
C GLU A 109 -3.87 -30.15 1.67
N LEU A 110 -3.96 -29.06 2.43
CA LEU A 110 -2.77 -28.34 2.92
C LEU A 110 -1.99 -29.13 3.97
N SER A 111 -2.66 -29.98 4.75
CA SER A 111 -1.99 -30.94 5.66
C SER A 111 -1.19 -32.01 4.90
N ARG A 112 -1.56 -32.29 3.64
CA ARG A 112 -0.82 -33.21 2.74
C ARG A 112 0.30 -32.51 1.97
N GLN A 113 0.18 -31.21 1.72
CA GLN A 113 1.13 -30.40 0.96
C GLN A 113 1.95 -29.48 1.89
N GLY A 114 2.99 -30.03 2.52
CA GLY A 114 4.07 -29.25 3.13
C GLY A 114 4.91 -28.45 2.12
N GLN A 115 4.59 -28.49 0.82
CA GLN A 115 5.29 -27.82 -0.27
C GLN A 115 4.25 -27.46 -1.35
N GLU A 116 4.39 -26.27 -1.95
CA GLU A 116 3.66 -25.80 -3.15
C GLU A 116 2.38 -24.96 -2.99
N ALA A 117 2.37 -23.98 -2.09
CA ALA A 117 1.54 -22.78 -2.27
C ALA A 117 2.34 -21.65 -2.94
N ARG A 118 2.83 -21.88 -4.17
CA ARG A 118 3.46 -20.83 -5.00
C ARG A 118 2.55 -20.30 -6.12
N SER A 119 1.31 -20.77 -6.24
CA SER A 119 0.46 -20.40 -7.39
C SER A 119 -1.01 -20.15 -7.06
N PHE A 120 -1.31 -19.53 -5.91
CA PHE A 120 -2.64 -18.92 -5.71
C PHE A 120 -2.51 -17.44 -5.33
N PHE A 121 -1.99 -16.66 -6.29
CA PHE A 121 -2.25 -15.22 -6.32
C PHE A 121 -3.52 -15.00 -7.15
N PRO A 122 -4.66 -14.61 -6.55
CA PRO A 122 -5.73 -14.01 -7.33
C PRO A 122 -5.17 -12.71 -7.93
N LYS A 123 -5.07 -12.67 -9.27
CA LYS A 123 -4.81 -11.45 -10.04
C LYS A 123 -5.95 -10.46 -9.80
N ARG A 124 -5.89 -9.68 -8.72
CA ARG A 124 -6.66 -8.45 -8.61
C ARG A 124 -6.04 -7.45 -9.58
N GLN A 125 -6.83 -7.13 -10.60
CA GLN A 125 -6.64 -6.14 -11.65
C GLN A 125 -5.77 -4.96 -11.21
N GLN A 126 -4.63 -4.79 -11.89
CA GLN A 126 -3.98 -3.50 -12.08
C GLN A 126 -4.86 -2.70 -13.05
N ASN A 127 -5.82 -1.95 -12.53
CA ASN A 127 -6.41 -0.85 -13.28
C ASN A 127 -5.57 0.40 -13.05
N LYS A 128 -4.91 0.78 -14.14
CA LYS A 128 -4.26 2.03 -14.47
C LYS A 128 -4.85 3.25 -13.76
N THR A 129 -3.99 3.97 -13.05
CA THR A 129 -3.91 5.44 -13.11
C THR A 129 -2.45 5.85 -13.02
N ASP A 130 -1.68 5.47 -14.04
CA ASP A 130 -0.51 6.25 -14.46
C ASP A 130 -1.05 7.41 -15.30
N SER A 131 -1.19 8.58 -14.67
CA SER A 131 -1.31 9.88 -15.35
C SER A 131 -1.02 11.00 -14.35
N PHE A 132 0.21 11.04 -13.83
CA PHE A 132 0.84 12.30 -13.44
C PHE A 132 2.28 12.27 -13.95
N GLN A 133 2.38 12.37 -15.26
CA GLN A 133 3.62 12.62 -15.97
C GLN A 133 3.93 14.11 -15.80
N PHE A 134 4.54 14.50 -14.68
CA PHE A 134 5.22 15.78 -14.61
C PHE A 134 6.50 15.66 -15.45
N HIS A 135 6.40 16.09 -16.70
CA HIS A 135 7.57 16.38 -17.52
C HIS A 135 8.48 17.30 -16.74
N GLY A 136 9.74 16.88 -16.58
CA GLY A 136 10.80 17.73 -16.07
C GLY A 136 10.89 18.98 -16.95
N CYS A 137 10.94 20.15 -16.32
CA CYS A 137 11.41 21.34 -16.99
C CYS A 137 12.88 21.11 -17.36
N PRO A 138 13.26 21.24 -18.65
CA PRO A 138 14.66 21.26 -19.00
C PRO A 138 15.30 22.51 -18.39
N GLN A 139 16.43 22.32 -17.73
CA GLN A 139 17.37 23.39 -17.43
C GLN A 139 17.81 23.99 -18.76
N GLY A 140 17.45 25.24 -18.99
CA GLY A 140 18.05 26.07 -20.02
C GLY A 140 19.24 26.79 -19.40
N ASP A 141 20.44 26.34 -19.76
CA ASP A 141 21.67 27.12 -19.63
C ASP A 141 21.61 28.28 -20.65
N GLU A 142 21.58 29.52 -20.16
CA GLU A 142 22.21 30.73 -20.75
C GLU A 142 22.05 31.95 -19.81
#